data_AF-A0A3E0QPU3-F1
#
_entry.id   AF-A0A3E0QPU3-F1
#
_cell.length_a   1.000
_cell.length_b   1.000
_cell.length_c   1.000
_cell.angle_alpha   90.00
_cell.angle_beta   90.00
_cell.angle_gamma   90.00
#
_symmetry.space_group_name_H-M   'P 1'
#
loop_
_entity.id
_entity.type
_entity.pdbx_description
1 polymer ?
#
loop_
_entity_poly.entity_id
_entity_poly.type
_entity_poly.pdbx_seq_one_letter_code
_entity_poly.pdbx_strand_id
1 'polypeptide(L)'
;MRHFIPFIFCVLTVVLAPSCSTTVVPVDQLPADSTITNVVLENYINRTYIALLNRKPSDAELATALGQLDVDRYDREIRNMYILGLQNRPTSKWAAWQFLSDRLVDGVDTGSVYDDRDWFQEQYDNASSPGDAAWWGMLLEKSNNHISAMHGWFEGDTSYTALSSWMVRLYNYDEINAGTENFVVSIYQHFFHRYPTDVELAQASDMVDRQWALLYGTNGNSKADFLNIIFSSGEYEQGMVISLFESYYNRTPNTNETLKYLDLIQQNWTRTELQRYILTSSEYVNS
;
A
#
# COMPACT_ATOMS: atom_id res chain seq x y z
N MET A 1 28.74 -76.40 37.53
CA MET A 1 27.38 -76.32 36.96
C MET A 1 26.89 -74.89 37.08
N ARG A 2 26.22 -74.43 36.01
CA ARG A 2 25.50 -73.15 35.81
C ARG A 2 26.36 -71.91 35.53
N HIS A 3 26.56 -71.75 34.22
CA HIS A 3 26.80 -70.52 33.49
C HIS A 3 25.79 -69.42 33.86
N PHE A 4 26.29 -68.19 33.98
CA PHE A 4 25.49 -66.97 33.82
C PHE A 4 26.27 -66.00 32.92
N ILE A 5 25.62 -65.64 31.81
CA ILE A 5 26.09 -64.79 30.71
C ILE A 5 25.93 -63.33 31.13
N PRO A 6 26.94 -62.44 30.93
CA PRO A 6 26.70 -61.01 30.98
C PRO A 6 26.22 -60.49 29.62
N PHE A 7 25.08 -59.81 29.65
CA PHE A 7 24.42 -59.13 28.54
C PHE A 7 25.24 -57.89 28.15
N ILE A 8 25.74 -57.85 26.92
CA ILE A 8 26.46 -56.70 26.37
C ILE A 8 25.43 -55.63 25.99
N PHE A 9 25.36 -54.55 26.77
CA PHE A 9 24.57 -53.36 26.44
C PHE A 9 25.42 -52.46 25.54
N CYS A 10 25.16 -52.53 24.24
CA CYS A 10 25.81 -51.70 23.23
C CYS A 10 25.17 -50.30 23.26
N VAL A 11 25.83 -49.34 23.91
CA VAL A 11 25.41 -47.93 23.92
C VAL A 11 25.74 -47.33 22.55
N LEU A 12 24.71 -47.19 21.72
CA LEU A 12 24.77 -46.50 20.44
C LEU A 12 24.79 -44.99 20.72
N THR A 13 25.97 -44.36 20.68
CA THR A 13 26.10 -42.90 20.72
C THR A 13 25.61 -42.31 19.40
N VAL A 14 24.39 -41.80 19.39
CA VAL A 14 23.84 -40.96 18.32
C VAL A 14 24.53 -39.59 18.40
N VAL A 15 25.44 -39.34 17.46
CA VAL A 15 26.03 -38.01 17.26
C VAL A 15 24.97 -37.14 16.58
N LEU A 16 24.29 -36.31 17.37
CA LEU A 16 23.44 -35.24 16.85
C LEU A 16 24.35 -34.14 16.30
N ALA A 17 24.50 -34.10 14.97
CA ALA A 17 25.02 -32.91 14.31
C ALA A 17 24.01 -31.76 14.49
N PRO A 18 24.44 -30.54 14.82
CA PRO A 18 23.53 -29.40 14.82
C PRO A 18 23.02 -29.17 13.39
N SER A 19 21.71 -29.33 13.18
CA SER A 19 21.08 -28.88 11.95
C SER A 19 21.29 -27.37 11.86
N CYS A 20 21.92 -26.91 10.79
CA CYS A 20 21.97 -25.50 10.45
C CYS A 20 20.54 -25.01 10.25
N SER A 21 19.93 -24.44 11.29
CA SER A 21 18.66 -23.74 11.17
C SER A 21 18.95 -22.46 10.38
N THR A 22 18.32 -22.30 9.23
CA THR A 22 18.25 -21.01 8.55
C THR A 22 17.37 -20.09 9.39
N THR A 23 17.96 -19.53 10.45
CA THR A 23 17.39 -18.40 11.17
C THR A 23 17.40 -17.23 10.22
N VAL A 24 16.22 -16.85 9.71
CA VAL A 24 16.02 -15.56 9.05
C VAL A 24 16.21 -14.51 10.14
N VAL A 25 17.39 -13.92 10.18
CA VAL A 25 17.72 -12.81 11.08
C VAL A 25 16.97 -11.57 10.59
N PRO A 26 16.27 -10.81 11.45
CA PRO A 26 15.73 -9.51 11.08
C PRO A 26 16.84 -8.59 10.54
N VAL A 27 16.63 -8.01 9.36
CA VAL A 27 17.62 -7.23 8.57
C VAL A 27 18.27 -6.07 9.34
N ASP A 28 17.66 -5.58 10.42
CA ASP A 28 18.17 -4.45 11.19
C ASP A 28 19.29 -4.81 12.20
N GLN A 29 19.72 -6.08 12.26
CA GLN A 29 20.84 -6.52 13.11
C GLN A 29 22.08 -6.98 12.33
N LEU A 30 22.10 -6.80 11.00
CA LEU A 30 23.33 -7.03 10.25
C LEU A 30 24.35 -5.94 10.61
N PRO A 31 25.64 -6.29 10.88
CA PRO A 31 26.70 -5.30 10.93
C PRO A 31 26.66 -4.46 9.66
N ALA A 32 26.93 -3.15 9.75
CA ALA A 32 27.01 -2.28 8.59
C ALA A 32 27.92 -2.93 7.54
N ASP A 33 27.34 -3.42 6.43
CA ASP A 33 28.09 -3.99 5.32
C ASP A 33 28.96 -2.88 4.75
N SER A 34 30.28 -2.96 4.94
CA SER A 34 31.22 -1.89 4.61
C SER A 34 31.40 -1.62 3.10
N THR A 35 30.51 -2.12 2.23
CA THR A 35 30.74 -2.13 0.77
C THR A 35 29.66 -1.43 -0.07
N ILE A 36 28.93 -0.43 0.44
CA ILE A 36 28.13 0.44 -0.44
C ILE A 36 29.08 1.19 -1.38
N THR A 37 29.18 0.71 -2.62
CA THR A 37 30.00 1.34 -3.67
C THR A 37 29.31 2.58 -4.23
N ASN A 38 30.06 3.45 -4.94
CA ASN A 38 29.45 4.60 -5.61
C ASN A 38 28.36 4.17 -6.60
N VAL A 39 28.58 3.04 -7.30
CA VAL A 39 27.61 2.47 -8.24
C VAL A 39 26.32 2.06 -7.53
N VAL A 40 26.42 1.42 -6.37
CA VAL A 40 25.25 1.05 -5.54
C VAL A 40 24.50 2.32 -5.10
N LEU A 41 25.23 3.34 -4.67
CA LEU A 41 24.63 4.60 -4.22
C LEU A 41 23.93 5.37 -5.35
N GLU A 42 24.54 5.45 -6.53
CA GLU A 42 23.93 6.05 -7.73
C GLU A 42 22.67 5.28 -8.16
N ASN A 43 22.71 3.95 -8.13
CA ASN A 43 21.54 3.11 -8.43
C ASN A 43 20.41 3.34 -7.42
N TYR A 44 20.75 3.41 -6.13
CA TYR A 44 19.80 3.75 -5.07
C TYR A 44 19.13 5.12 -5.33
N ILE A 45 19.92 6.17 -5.61
CA ILE A 45 19.40 7.51 -5.92
C ILE A 45 18.49 7.47 -7.16
N ASN A 46 18.89 6.77 -8.22
CA ASN A 46 18.06 6.65 -9.41
C ASN A 46 16.72 5.96 -9.11
N ARG A 47 16.75 4.85 -8.35
CA ARG A 47 15.57 4.08 -7.98
C ARG A 47 14.62 4.89 -7.08
N THR A 48 15.12 5.64 -6.10
CA THR A 48 14.28 6.48 -5.23
C THR A 48 13.65 7.65 -5.98
N TYR A 49 14.37 8.27 -6.91
CA TYR A 49 13.81 9.31 -7.78
C TYR A 49 12.70 8.76 -8.68
N ILE A 50 12.89 7.58 -9.27
CA ILE A 50 11.85 6.93 -10.09
C ILE A 50 10.65 6.57 -9.20
N ALA A 51 10.90 5.92 -8.05
CA ALA A 51 9.85 5.46 -7.14
C ALA A 51 9.02 6.59 -6.54
N LEU A 52 9.62 7.75 -6.27
CA LEU A 52 8.95 8.86 -5.58
C LEU A 52 8.52 9.98 -6.50
N LEU A 53 9.21 10.22 -7.62
CA LEU A 53 8.98 11.38 -8.50
C LEU A 53 8.65 10.97 -9.95
N ASN A 54 8.63 9.67 -10.26
CA ASN A 54 8.38 9.12 -11.60
C ASN A 54 9.33 9.64 -12.69
N ARG A 55 10.59 9.92 -12.33
CA ARG A 55 11.65 10.33 -13.26
C ARG A 55 13.03 10.03 -12.70
N LYS A 56 14.06 10.09 -13.54
CA LYS A 56 15.46 10.10 -13.10
C LYS A 56 15.85 11.47 -12.51
N PRO A 57 16.86 11.54 -11.62
CA PRO A 57 17.45 12.80 -11.20
C PRO A 57 18.13 13.49 -12.40
N SER A 58 18.16 14.81 -12.38
CA SER A 58 19.10 15.58 -13.21
C SER A 58 20.53 15.44 -12.68
N ASP A 59 21.54 15.80 -13.49
CA ASP A 59 22.95 15.72 -13.08
C ASP A 59 23.23 16.51 -11.80
N ALA A 60 22.61 17.70 -11.65
CA ALA A 60 22.74 18.53 -10.46
C ALA A 60 22.07 17.90 -9.23
N GLU A 61 20.90 17.28 -9.39
CA GLU A 61 20.20 16.55 -8.34
C GLU A 61 20.96 15.31 -7.89
N LEU A 62 21.54 14.57 -8.84
CA LEU A 62 22.37 13.40 -8.57
C LEU A 62 23.62 13.79 -7.78
N ALA A 63 24.35 14.83 -8.22
CA ALA A 63 25.52 15.33 -7.51
C ALA A 63 25.19 15.80 -6.09
N THR A 64 24.05 16.47 -5.91
CA THR A 64 23.57 16.92 -4.59
C THR A 64 23.23 15.74 -3.68
N ALA A 65 22.49 14.75 -4.21
CA ALA A 65 22.11 13.55 -3.46
C ALA A 65 23.34 12.71 -3.08
N LEU A 66 24.30 12.55 -3.99
CA LEU A 66 25.57 11.90 -3.69
C LEU A 66 26.31 12.62 -2.57
N GLY A 67 26.47 13.93 -2.65
CA GLY A 67 27.15 14.71 -1.60
C GLY A 67 26.48 14.59 -0.23
N GLN A 68 25.14 14.51 -0.18
CA GLN A 68 24.40 14.29 1.07
C GLN A 68 24.62 12.88 1.63
N LEU A 69 24.54 11.85 0.79
CA LEU A 69 24.59 10.46 1.22
C LEU A 69 26.03 9.94 1.45
N ASP A 70 27.03 10.61 0.90
CA ASP A 70 28.44 10.24 1.06
C ASP A 70 29.04 10.68 2.40
N VAL A 71 28.32 11.50 3.19
CA VAL A 71 28.71 11.89 4.55
C VAL A 71 28.86 10.65 5.44
N ASP A 72 27.85 9.78 5.42
CA ASP A 72 27.90 8.42 5.94
C ASP A 72 26.87 7.57 5.18
N ARG A 73 27.37 6.63 4.38
CA ARG A 73 26.53 5.78 3.51
C ARG A 73 25.64 4.84 4.32
N TYR A 74 26.00 4.55 5.57
CA TYR A 74 25.33 3.59 6.44
C TYR A 74 24.28 4.24 7.33
N ASP A 75 24.40 5.55 7.57
CA ASP A 75 23.51 6.29 8.43
C ASP A 75 22.07 6.34 7.84
N ARG A 76 21.16 5.67 8.57
CA ARG A 76 19.74 5.62 8.20
C ARG A 76 19.06 6.98 8.37
N GLU A 77 19.47 7.80 9.33
CA GLU A 77 18.94 9.13 9.54
C GLU A 77 19.31 10.07 8.39
N ILE A 78 20.54 9.97 7.86
CA ILE A 78 20.93 10.70 6.64
C ILE A 78 20.05 10.28 5.45
N ARG A 79 19.83 8.97 5.26
CA ARG A 79 18.89 8.47 4.23
C ARG A 79 17.45 8.93 4.48
N ASN A 80 17.01 8.95 5.73
CA ASN A 80 15.67 9.40 6.12
C ASN A 80 15.45 10.87 5.74
N MET A 81 16.42 11.75 6.03
CA MET A 81 16.37 13.15 5.63
C MET A 81 16.38 13.33 4.11
N TYR A 82 17.18 12.54 3.40
CA TYR A 82 17.20 12.51 1.94
C TYR A 82 15.84 12.12 1.34
N ILE A 83 15.24 11.01 1.79
CA ILE A 83 13.95 10.53 1.30
C ILE A 83 12.81 11.48 1.68
N LEU A 84 12.82 12.02 2.89
CA LEU A 84 11.86 13.03 3.32
C LEU A 84 11.92 14.28 2.41
N GLY A 85 13.12 14.69 2.01
CA GLY A 85 13.33 15.78 1.05
C GLY A 85 12.70 15.50 -0.33
N LEU A 86 12.64 14.25 -0.77
CA LEU A 86 11.94 13.85 -2.00
C LEU A 86 10.42 13.80 -1.80
N GLN A 87 9.95 13.19 -0.71
CA GLN A 87 8.51 13.04 -0.40
C GLN A 87 7.81 14.39 -0.21
N ASN A 88 8.51 15.41 0.29
CA ASN A 88 7.96 16.75 0.49
C ASN A 88 7.80 17.56 -0.81
N ARG A 89 8.27 17.04 -1.97
CA ARG A 89 8.11 17.72 -3.25
C ARG A 89 6.67 17.57 -3.76
N PRO A 90 6.06 18.62 -4.34
CA PRO A 90 4.74 18.51 -4.98
C PRO A 90 4.66 17.40 -6.03
N THR A 91 5.74 17.19 -6.79
CA THR A 91 5.83 16.11 -7.78
C THR A 91 5.75 14.72 -7.16
N SER A 92 6.10 14.54 -5.88
CA SER A 92 5.96 13.25 -5.21
C SER A 92 4.51 12.93 -4.88
N LYS A 93 3.77 13.94 -4.42
CA LYS A 93 2.32 13.83 -4.21
C LYS A 93 1.60 13.54 -5.53
N TRP A 94 2.00 14.19 -6.63
CA TRP A 94 1.51 13.90 -7.97
C TRP A 94 1.80 12.45 -8.39
N ALA A 95 3.03 11.97 -8.25
CA ALA A 95 3.39 10.61 -8.62
C ALA A 95 2.57 9.56 -7.82
N ALA A 96 2.30 9.80 -6.54
CA ALA A 96 1.47 8.94 -5.73
C ALA A 96 0.00 8.93 -6.16
N TRP A 97 -0.56 10.09 -6.55
CA TRP A 97 -1.91 10.18 -7.10
C TRP A 97 -2.00 9.46 -8.46
N GLN A 98 -1.04 9.67 -9.36
CA GLN A 98 -0.99 9.00 -10.66
C GLN A 98 -0.92 7.48 -10.50
N PHE A 99 -0.10 6.98 -9.59
CA PHE A 99 -0.03 5.55 -9.29
C PHE A 99 -1.38 4.97 -8.85
N LEU A 100 -2.12 5.71 -8.01
CA LEU A 100 -3.47 5.28 -7.62
C LEU A 100 -4.43 5.32 -8.81
N SER A 101 -4.35 6.35 -9.65
CA SER A 101 -5.20 6.46 -10.84
C SER A 101 -4.96 5.31 -11.81
N ASP A 102 -3.69 5.03 -12.13
CA ASP A 102 -3.29 3.92 -13.00
C ASP A 102 -3.77 2.57 -12.46
N ARG A 103 -3.75 2.39 -11.13
CA ARG A 103 -4.13 1.14 -10.48
C ARG A 103 -5.64 0.95 -10.33
N LEU A 104 -6.38 2.02 -10.03
CA LEU A 104 -7.78 1.91 -9.62
C LEU A 104 -8.75 2.29 -10.73
N VAL A 105 -8.40 3.26 -11.57
CA VAL A 105 -9.30 3.86 -12.56
C VAL A 105 -8.65 3.93 -13.94
N ASP A 106 -7.81 2.95 -14.29
CA ASP A 106 -7.16 2.80 -15.60
C ASP A 106 -6.45 4.07 -16.11
N GLY A 107 -5.87 4.86 -15.20
CA GLY A 107 -5.05 6.02 -15.53
C GLY A 107 -5.83 7.27 -15.93
N VAL A 108 -7.10 7.37 -15.52
CA VAL A 108 -7.91 8.59 -15.64
C VAL A 108 -7.14 9.81 -15.13
N ASP A 109 -6.97 10.81 -15.99
CA ASP A 109 -6.29 12.05 -15.62
C ASP A 109 -7.22 13.02 -14.89
N THR A 110 -6.66 14.07 -14.30
CA THR A 110 -7.45 15.07 -13.58
C THR A 110 -8.42 15.80 -14.50
N GLY A 111 -8.05 16.00 -15.78
CA GLY A 111 -8.91 16.67 -16.75
C GLY A 111 -10.22 15.92 -16.95
N SER A 112 -10.13 14.61 -17.15
CA SER A 112 -11.26 13.69 -17.28
C SER A 112 -12.15 13.72 -16.04
N VAL A 113 -11.57 13.76 -14.83
CA VAL A 113 -12.36 13.88 -13.59
C VAL A 113 -13.14 15.20 -13.54
N TYR A 114 -12.52 16.32 -13.95
CA TYR A 114 -13.21 17.61 -14.02
C TYR A 114 -14.27 17.65 -15.12
N ASP A 115 -13.99 17.09 -16.29
CA ASP A 115 -14.92 17.00 -17.41
C ASP A 115 -16.15 16.17 -17.04
N ASP A 116 -15.97 15.01 -16.40
CA ASP A 116 -17.05 14.18 -15.87
C ASP A 116 -17.88 14.94 -14.83
N ARG A 117 -17.22 15.66 -13.90
CA ARG A 117 -17.90 16.50 -12.89
C ARG A 117 -18.76 17.57 -13.56
N ASP A 118 -18.20 18.32 -14.50
CA ASP A 118 -18.90 19.40 -15.21
C ASP A 118 -20.08 18.85 -16.01
N TRP A 119 -19.91 17.68 -16.64
CA TRP A 119 -20.98 16.99 -17.33
C TRP A 119 -22.11 16.54 -16.37
N PHE A 120 -21.77 15.94 -15.22
CA PHE A 120 -22.77 15.58 -14.21
C PHE A 120 -23.54 16.81 -13.67
N GLN A 121 -22.86 17.95 -13.52
CA GLN A 121 -23.50 19.21 -13.13
C GLN A 121 -24.52 19.66 -14.17
N GLU A 122 -24.17 19.64 -15.46
CA GLU A 122 -25.11 19.98 -16.54
C GLU A 122 -26.32 19.03 -16.56
N GLN A 123 -26.10 17.73 -16.41
CA GLN A 123 -27.20 16.75 -16.37
C GLN A 123 -28.11 16.94 -15.15
N TYR A 124 -27.54 17.30 -14.00
CA TYR A 124 -28.29 17.62 -12.79
C TYR A 124 -29.17 18.86 -12.98
N ASP A 125 -28.62 19.94 -13.54
CA ASP A 125 -29.33 21.20 -13.73
C ASP A 125 -30.46 21.10 -14.76
N ASN A 126 -30.32 20.20 -15.74
CA ASN A 126 -31.31 19.96 -16.80
C ASN A 126 -32.17 18.70 -16.56
N ALA A 127 -32.12 18.11 -15.37
CA ALA A 127 -32.83 16.86 -15.07
C ALA A 127 -34.35 17.00 -15.28
N SER A 128 -34.92 16.07 -16.04
CA SER A 128 -36.35 16.09 -16.40
C SER A 128 -37.27 15.53 -15.31
N SER A 129 -36.70 14.85 -14.31
CA SER A 129 -37.43 14.28 -13.19
C SER A 129 -36.63 14.35 -11.88
N PRO A 130 -37.31 14.29 -10.72
CA PRO A 130 -36.62 14.20 -9.43
C PRO A 130 -35.71 12.97 -9.29
N GLY A 131 -36.04 11.87 -9.97
CA GLY A 131 -35.24 10.65 -9.97
C GLY A 131 -33.92 10.84 -10.72
N ASP A 132 -33.97 11.45 -11.90
CA ASP A 132 -32.78 11.76 -12.69
C ASP A 132 -31.89 12.77 -11.95
N ALA A 133 -32.49 13.80 -11.35
CA ALA A 133 -31.77 14.77 -10.54
C ALA A 133 -31.05 14.09 -9.35
N ALA A 134 -31.71 13.16 -8.66
CA ALA A 134 -31.09 12.43 -7.56
C ALA A 134 -29.91 11.55 -8.01
N TRP A 135 -30.03 10.90 -9.17
CA TRP A 135 -28.95 10.10 -9.74
C TRP A 135 -27.74 10.95 -10.14
N TRP A 136 -27.94 12.00 -10.93
CA TRP A 136 -26.86 12.90 -11.35
C TRP A 136 -26.23 13.63 -10.17
N GLY A 137 -27.04 14.06 -9.20
CA GLY A 137 -26.56 14.69 -7.97
C GLY A 137 -25.64 13.79 -7.17
N MET A 138 -25.92 12.49 -7.09
CA MET A 138 -25.04 11.51 -6.43
C MET A 138 -23.68 11.38 -7.14
N LEU A 139 -23.66 11.33 -8.47
CA LEU A 139 -22.41 11.24 -9.25
C LEU A 139 -21.58 12.52 -9.12
N LEU A 140 -22.25 13.67 -9.23
CA LEU A 140 -21.65 14.99 -9.01
C LEU A 140 -21.02 15.11 -7.62
N GLU A 141 -21.73 14.69 -6.57
CA GLU A 141 -21.23 14.70 -5.19
C GLU A 141 -19.97 13.84 -5.05
N LYS A 142 -19.97 12.62 -5.60
CA LYS A 142 -18.79 11.73 -5.58
C LYS A 142 -17.58 12.38 -6.28
N SER A 143 -17.76 12.96 -7.46
CA SER A 143 -16.68 13.65 -8.18
C SER A 143 -16.15 14.85 -7.41
N ASN A 144 -17.03 15.68 -6.83
CA ASN A 144 -16.61 16.83 -6.02
C ASN A 144 -15.85 16.39 -4.75
N ASN A 145 -16.30 15.33 -4.08
CA ASN A 145 -15.61 14.79 -2.91
C ASN A 145 -14.24 14.20 -3.27
N HIS A 146 -14.12 13.53 -4.43
CA HIS A 146 -12.82 13.08 -4.93
C HIS A 146 -11.89 14.26 -5.22
N ILE A 147 -12.37 15.28 -5.93
CA ILE A 147 -11.60 16.50 -6.22
C ILE A 147 -11.13 17.17 -4.92
N SER A 148 -12.01 17.28 -3.92
CA SER A 148 -11.65 17.81 -2.60
C SER A 148 -10.58 16.96 -1.91
N ALA A 149 -10.73 15.63 -1.91
CA ALA A 149 -9.73 14.71 -1.34
C ALA A 149 -8.38 14.82 -2.06
N MET A 150 -8.38 14.96 -3.39
CA MET A 150 -7.19 15.15 -4.23
C MET A 150 -6.48 16.47 -3.91
N HIS A 151 -7.21 17.59 -3.82
CA HIS A 151 -6.61 18.87 -3.40
C HIS A 151 -6.02 18.79 -2.00
N GLY A 152 -6.77 18.23 -1.04
CA GLY A 152 -6.27 18.02 0.31
C GLY A 152 -5.05 17.10 0.35
N TRP A 153 -4.94 16.10 -0.53
CA TRP A 153 -3.71 15.29 -0.65
C TRP A 153 -2.52 16.15 -1.09
N PHE A 154 -2.68 16.97 -2.12
CA PHE A 154 -1.63 17.88 -2.60
C PHE A 154 -1.23 18.93 -1.56
N GLU A 155 -2.15 19.35 -0.70
CA GLU A 155 -1.91 20.28 0.41
C GLU A 155 -1.30 19.57 1.63
N GLY A 156 -1.62 18.29 1.85
CA GLY A 156 -1.15 17.47 2.97
C GLY A 156 -2.20 17.21 4.06
N ASP A 157 -3.45 17.54 3.78
CA ASP A 157 -4.59 17.44 4.70
C ASP A 157 -5.37 16.12 4.56
N THR A 158 -5.21 15.42 3.43
CA THR A 158 -5.86 14.13 3.16
C THR A 158 -4.87 12.98 3.29
N SER A 159 -5.27 11.88 3.93
CA SER A 159 -4.46 10.66 3.99
C SER A 159 -4.49 9.86 2.68
N TYR A 160 -3.47 9.03 2.45
CA TYR A 160 -3.45 8.12 1.30
C TYR A 160 -4.69 7.21 1.27
N THR A 161 -5.11 6.69 2.42
CA THR A 161 -6.32 5.87 2.58
C THR A 161 -7.59 6.62 2.18
N ALA A 162 -7.75 7.87 2.64
CA ALA A 162 -8.92 8.68 2.28
C ALA A 162 -8.93 8.97 0.77
N LEU A 163 -7.78 9.29 0.19
CA LEU A 163 -7.66 9.49 -1.26
C LEU A 163 -8.05 8.22 -2.04
N SER A 164 -7.53 7.05 -1.66
CA SER A 164 -7.90 5.77 -2.29
C SER A 164 -9.39 5.47 -2.14
N SER A 165 -9.97 5.73 -0.97
CA SER A 165 -11.40 5.51 -0.70
C SER A 165 -12.31 6.38 -1.57
N TRP A 166 -11.92 7.62 -1.84
CA TRP A 166 -12.66 8.50 -2.76
C TRP A 166 -12.43 8.15 -4.23
N MET A 167 -11.24 7.65 -4.60
CA MET A 167 -10.95 7.24 -5.97
C MET A 167 -11.80 6.04 -6.41
N VAL A 168 -12.00 5.04 -5.56
CA VAL A 168 -12.88 3.90 -5.87
C VAL A 168 -14.37 4.21 -5.86
N ARG A 169 -14.75 5.46 -5.56
CA ARG A 169 -16.13 5.95 -5.64
C ARG A 169 -16.41 6.70 -6.94
N LEU A 170 -15.38 6.97 -7.75
CA LEU A 170 -15.55 7.60 -9.05
C LEU A 170 -16.40 6.74 -9.97
N TYR A 171 -17.09 7.40 -10.89
CA TYR A 171 -17.91 6.73 -11.90
C TYR A 171 -17.08 5.74 -12.73
N ASN A 172 -15.86 6.12 -13.14
CA ASN A 172 -14.97 5.28 -13.93
C ASN A 172 -14.62 3.97 -13.22
N TYR A 173 -14.43 3.99 -11.89
CA TYR A 173 -14.19 2.77 -11.11
C TYR A 173 -15.39 1.82 -11.19
N ASP A 174 -16.60 2.36 -11.13
CA ASP A 174 -17.85 1.60 -11.18
C ASP A 174 -18.10 1.03 -12.58
N GLU A 175 -17.72 1.75 -13.64
CA GLU A 175 -17.81 1.27 -15.03
C GLU A 175 -16.81 0.13 -15.31
N ILE A 176 -15.57 0.27 -14.84
CA ILE A 176 -14.55 -0.79 -14.93
C ILE A 176 -15.01 -2.04 -14.18
N ASN A 177 -15.58 -1.85 -13.00
CA ASN A 177 -16.02 -2.92 -12.10
C ASN A 177 -17.56 -3.04 -12.10
N ALA A 178 -18.13 -3.14 -13.30
CA ALA A 178 -19.57 -3.10 -13.49
C ALA A 178 -20.31 -4.21 -12.71
N GLY A 179 -21.27 -3.79 -11.89
CA GLY A 179 -22.08 -4.68 -11.05
C GLY A 179 -21.54 -4.84 -9.63
N THR A 180 -22.45 -5.08 -8.69
CA THR A 180 -22.17 -5.13 -7.26
C THR A 180 -21.09 -6.15 -6.89
N GLU A 181 -21.18 -7.37 -7.43
CA GLU A 181 -20.22 -8.44 -7.14
C GLU A 181 -18.82 -8.08 -7.66
N ASN A 182 -18.70 -7.60 -8.88
CA ASN A 182 -17.41 -7.19 -9.48
C ASN A 182 -16.78 -6.03 -8.69
N PHE A 183 -17.59 -5.05 -8.27
CA PHE A 183 -17.13 -3.98 -7.40
C PHE A 183 -16.59 -4.51 -6.06
N VAL A 184 -17.32 -5.42 -5.39
CA VAL A 184 -16.85 -6.01 -4.13
C VAL A 184 -15.55 -6.78 -4.35
N VAL A 185 -15.50 -7.64 -5.36
CA VAL A 185 -14.30 -8.44 -5.69
C VAL A 185 -13.10 -7.54 -5.96
N SER A 186 -13.27 -6.46 -6.73
CA SER A 186 -12.16 -5.56 -7.06
C SER A 186 -11.61 -4.85 -5.82
N ILE A 187 -12.45 -4.45 -4.86
CA ILE A 187 -12.01 -3.87 -3.60
C ILE A 187 -11.14 -4.86 -2.81
N TYR A 188 -11.56 -6.13 -2.69
CA TYR A 188 -10.76 -7.16 -2.02
C TYR A 188 -9.44 -7.43 -2.74
N GLN A 189 -9.45 -7.50 -4.06
CA GLN A 189 -8.22 -7.75 -4.83
C GLN A 189 -7.26 -6.56 -4.77
N HIS A 190 -7.75 -5.33 -4.92
CA HIS A 190 -6.93 -4.13 -4.91
C HIS A 190 -6.33 -3.83 -3.54
N PHE A 191 -7.06 -4.09 -2.46
CA PHE A 191 -6.64 -3.68 -1.13
C PHE A 191 -6.24 -4.83 -0.21
N PHE A 192 -6.80 -6.04 -0.34
CA PHE A 192 -6.47 -7.19 0.52
C PHE A 192 -5.62 -8.24 -0.21
N HIS A 193 -5.39 -8.09 -1.52
CA HIS A 193 -4.61 -9.02 -2.34
C HIS A 193 -5.16 -10.46 -2.33
N ARG A 194 -6.47 -10.60 -2.15
CA ARG A 194 -7.16 -11.89 -2.17
C ARG A 194 -8.57 -11.76 -2.72
N TYR A 195 -9.16 -12.90 -3.05
CA TYR A 195 -10.59 -12.98 -3.34
C TYR A 195 -11.38 -12.96 -2.01
N PRO A 196 -12.59 -12.37 -1.95
CA PRO A 196 -13.47 -12.48 -0.79
C PRO A 196 -13.90 -13.94 -0.58
N THR A 197 -14.13 -14.34 0.66
CA THR A 197 -14.82 -15.60 0.94
C THR A 197 -16.30 -15.51 0.51
N ASP A 198 -16.98 -16.64 0.32
CA ASP A 198 -18.40 -16.65 -0.07
C ASP A 198 -19.28 -15.83 0.89
N VAL A 199 -18.98 -15.88 2.20
CA VAL A 199 -19.71 -15.12 3.23
C VAL A 199 -19.40 -13.62 3.11
N GLU A 200 -18.13 -13.25 2.95
CA GLU A 200 -17.73 -11.86 2.75
C GLU A 200 -18.36 -11.27 1.49
N LEU A 201 -18.36 -12.02 0.38
CA LEU A 201 -18.93 -11.60 -0.89
C LEU A 201 -20.45 -11.38 -0.78
N ALA A 202 -21.17 -12.33 -0.18
CA ALA A 202 -22.61 -12.20 0.04
C ALA A 202 -22.94 -10.99 0.93
N GLN A 203 -22.31 -10.88 2.11
CA GLN A 203 -22.59 -9.78 3.04
C GLN A 203 -22.18 -8.40 2.48
N ALA A 204 -21.05 -8.32 1.79
CA ALA A 204 -20.63 -7.08 1.16
C ALA A 204 -21.57 -6.69 0.01
N SER A 205 -22.02 -7.65 -0.80
CA SER A 205 -22.93 -7.36 -1.92
C SER A 205 -24.28 -6.86 -1.41
N ASP A 206 -24.87 -7.53 -0.41
CA ASP A 206 -26.08 -7.07 0.28
C ASP A 206 -25.91 -5.62 0.78
N MET A 207 -24.78 -5.31 1.41
CA MET A 207 -24.49 -3.97 1.92
C MET A 207 -24.40 -2.90 0.82
N VAL A 208 -23.70 -3.20 -0.28
CA VAL A 208 -23.58 -2.28 -1.42
C VAL A 208 -24.94 -2.05 -2.08
N ASP A 209 -25.80 -3.06 -2.15
CA ASP A 209 -27.17 -3.02 -2.69
C ASP A 209 -28.21 -2.46 -1.70
N ARG A 210 -27.74 -1.76 -0.67
CA ARG A 210 -28.53 -1.07 0.35
C ARG A 210 -29.38 -1.99 1.24
N GLN A 211 -28.99 -3.25 1.36
CA GLN A 211 -29.55 -4.17 2.35
C GLN A 211 -28.71 -4.16 3.63
N TRP A 212 -29.34 -4.46 4.76
CA TRP A 212 -28.62 -4.59 6.02
C TRP A 212 -27.77 -5.85 6.02
N ALA A 213 -26.48 -5.69 6.27
CA ALA A 213 -25.53 -6.80 6.36
C ALA A 213 -24.46 -6.56 7.43
N LEU A 214 -23.79 -7.63 7.84
CA LEU A 214 -22.76 -7.64 8.88
C LEU A 214 -21.43 -8.06 8.28
N LEU A 215 -20.44 -7.16 8.29
CA LEU A 215 -19.08 -7.43 7.83
C LEU A 215 -18.08 -7.09 8.93
N TYR A 216 -17.21 -8.04 9.28
CA TYR A 216 -16.21 -7.90 10.36
C TYR A 216 -16.77 -7.41 11.71
N GLY A 217 -18.01 -7.79 12.04
CA GLY A 217 -18.67 -7.39 13.28
C GLY A 217 -19.33 -6.00 13.23
N THR A 218 -19.29 -5.31 12.09
CA THR A 218 -19.92 -4.00 11.89
C THR A 218 -21.10 -4.10 10.93
N ASN A 219 -22.25 -3.56 11.34
CA ASN A 219 -23.42 -3.46 10.48
C ASN A 219 -23.29 -2.29 9.52
N GLY A 220 -23.80 -2.44 8.31
CA GLY A 220 -23.93 -1.38 7.33
C GLY A 220 -25.06 -1.66 6.35
N ASN A 221 -25.45 -0.64 5.59
CA ASN A 221 -26.48 -0.77 4.55
C ASN A 221 -26.22 0.16 3.37
N SER A 222 -24.97 0.48 3.10
CA SER A 222 -24.59 1.29 1.97
C SER A 222 -23.20 0.94 1.47
N LYS A 223 -22.94 1.26 0.19
CA LYS A 223 -21.59 1.26 -0.38
C LYS A 223 -20.59 2.09 0.44
N ALA A 224 -21.06 3.17 1.08
CA ALA A 224 -20.22 3.99 1.93
C ALA A 224 -19.83 3.26 3.22
N ASP A 225 -20.76 2.57 3.86
CA ASP A 225 -20.48 1.75 5.04
C ASP A 225 -19.53 0.60 4.71
N PHE A 226 -19.76 -0.09 3.58
CA PHE A 226 -18.88 -1.14 3.10
C PHE A 226 -17.43 -0.66 2.98
N LEU A 227 -17.21 0.45 2.27
CA LEU A 227 -15.87 1.01 2.13
C LEU A 227 -15.29 1.46 3.49
N ASN A 228 -16.10 2.07 4.36
CA ASN A 228 -15.64 2.47 5.70
C ASN A 228 -15.19 1.25 6.53
N ILE A 229 -15.92 0.13 6.47
CA ILE A 229 -15.57 -1.12 7.14
C ILE A 229 -14.28 -1.70 6.55
N ILE A 230 -14.15 -1.72 5.22
CA ILE A 230 -12.94 -2.23 4.55
C ILE A 230 -11.71 -1.42 4.96
N PHE A 231 -11.74 -0.10 4.81
CA PHE A 231 -10.58 0.78 5.08
C PHE A 231 -10.25 0.95 6.57
N SER A 232 -11.09 0.46 7.48
CA SER A 232 -10.82 0.44 8.93
C SER A 232 -10.45 -0.95 9.45
N SER A 233 -10.38 -1.96 8.58
CA SER A 233 -10.07 -3.34 8.96
C SER A 233 -8.57 -3.59 9.06
N GLY A 234 -8.17 -4.55 9.91
CA GLY A 234 -6.77 -5.03 9.97
C GLY A 234 -6.33 -5.75 8.69
N GLU A 235 -7.26 -6.22 7.87
CA GLU A 235 -6.97 -6.78 6.54
C GLU A 235 -6.50 -5.69 5.57
N TYR A 236 -7.09 -4.48 5.65
CA TYR A 236 -6.61 -3.32 4.90
C TYR A 236 -5.19 -2.94 5.30
N GLU A 237 -4.90 -2.92 6.60
CA GLU A 237 -3.56 -2.61 7.10
C GLU A 237 -2.53 -3.63 6.57
N GLN A 238 -2.84 -4.92 6.63
CA GLN A 238 -1.98 -5.98 6.07
C GLN A 238 -1.79 -5.82 4.57
N GLY A 239 -2.87 -5.56 3.82
CA GLY A 239 -2.78 -5.37 2.38
C GLY A 239 -2.02 -4.11 1.97
N MET A 240 -2.07 -3.04 2.77
CA MET A 240 -1.21 -1.87 2.59
C MET A 240 0.27 -2.24 2.76
N VAL A 241 0.62 -3.07 3.76
CA VAL A 241 1.99 -3.57 3.93
C VAL A 241 2.42 -4.41 2.73
N ILE A 242 1.58 -5.34 2.27
CA ILE A 242 1.87 -6.15 1.07
C ILE A 242 2.15 -5.25 -0.14
N SER A 243 1.28 -4.26 -0.38
CA SER A 243 1.41 -3.31 -1.49
C SER A 243 2.74 -2.54 -1.46
N LEU A 244 3.18 -2.12 -0.27
CA LEU A 244 4.45 -1.43 -0.09
C LEU A 244 5.65 -2.34 -0.43
N PHE A 245 5.62 -3.59 0.03
CA PHE A 245 6.69 -4.55 -0.24
C PHE A 245 6.75 -4.94 -1.72
N GLU A 246 5.61 -5.16 -2.36
CA GLU A 246 5.56 -5.44 -3.79
C GLU A 246 6.06 -4.25 -4.61
N SER A 247 5.72 -3.03 -4.22
CA SER A 247 6.11 -1.81 -4.96
C SER A 247 7.61 -1.49 -4.87
N TYR A 248 8.27 -1.82 -3.75
CA TYR A 248 9.65 -1.36 -3.48
C TYR A 248 10.67 -2.49 -3.36
N TYR A 249 10.27 -3.69 -2.96
CA TYR A 249 11.12 -4.88 -2.92
C TYR A 249 10.79 -5.93 -3.98
N ASN A 250 9.70 -5.76 -4.73
CA ASN A 250 9.22 -6.74 -5.72
C ASN A 250 8.99 -8.15 -5.10
N ARG A 251 8.53 -8.22 -3.85
CA ARG A 251 8.19 -9.45 -3.14
C ARG A 251 7.11 -9.19 -2.10
N THR A 252 6.52 -10.25 -1.55
CA THR A 252 5.64 -10.14 -0.39
C THR A 252 6.44 -10.10 0.92
N PRO A 253 5.91 -9.48 1.99
CA PRO A 253 6.54 -9.49 3.30
C PRO A 253 6.46 -10.88 3.94
N ASN A 254 7.46 -11.23 4.75
CA ASN A 254 7.37 -12.39 5.64
C ASN A 254 6.62 -12.04 6.93
N THR A 255 6.28 -13.04 7.75
CA THR A 255 5.50 -12.85 8.99
C THR A 255 6.11 -11.82 9.96
N ASN A 256 7.43 -11.83 10.14
CA ASN A 256 8.08 -10.88 11.06
C ASN A 256 8.04 -9.45 10.51
N GLU A 257 8.20 -9.29 9.20
CA GLU A 257 8.06 -8.00 8.54
C GLU A 257 6.63 -7.48 8.63
N THR A 258 5.63 -8.31 8.35
CA THR A 258 4.22 -7.92 8.49
C THR A 258 3.92 -7.46 9.90
N LEU A 259 4.29 -8.24 10.93
CA LEU A 259 4.06 -7.88 12.33
C LEU A 259 4.74 -6.56 12.71
N LYS A 260 5.97 -6.33 12.23
CA LYS A 260 6.69 -5.09 12.48
C LYS A 260 5.98 -3.88 11.87
N TYR A 261 5.51 -3.98 10.63
CA TYR A 261 4.83 -2.85 9.99
C TYR A 261 3.44 -2.59 10.57
N LEU A 262 2.72 -3.64 11.00
CA LEU A 262 1.48 -3.49 11.74
C LEU A 262 1.69 -2.78 13.09
N ASP A 263 2.77 -3.08 13.81
CA ASP A 263 3.14 -2.35 15.04
C ASP A 263 3.42 -0.86 14.77
N LEU A 264 4.11 -0.53 13.66
CA LEU A 264 4.31 0.86 13.25
C LEU A 264 2.98 1.57 12.94
N ILE A 265 2.03 0.88 12.28
CA ILE A 265 0.69 1.43 12.01
C ILE A 265 -0.06 1.70 13.32
N GLN A 266 0.01 0.79 14.30
CA GLN A 266 -0.57 1.00 15.64
C GLN A 266 0.06 2.19 16.38
N GLN A 267 1.29 2.55 16.05
CA GLN A 267 1.97 3.76 16.51
C GLN A 267 1.61 5.02 15.70
N ASN A 268 0.57 4.95 14.87
CA ASN A 268 0.08 6.00 13.97
C ASN A 268 1.03 6.38 12.83
N TRP A 269 1.89 5.47 12.39
CA TRP A 269 2.69 5.72 11.18
C TRP A 269 1.79 5.73 9.95
N THR A 270 1.92 6.79 9.16
CA THR A 270 1.26 6.93 7.87
C THR A 270 1.89 6.03 6.81
N ARG A 271 1.14 5.72 5.74
CA ARG A 271 1.66 5.01 4.56
C ARG A 271 2.94 5.64 3.99
N THR A 272 3.05 6.97 4.02
CA THR A 272 4.22 7.71 3.54
C THR A 272 5.44 7.49 4.45
N GLU A 273 5.24 7.37 5.75
CA GLU A 273 6.30 7.06 6.71
C GLU A 273 6.76 5.60 6.60
N LEU A 274 5.82 4.66 6.41
CA LEU A 274 6.15 3.26 6.12
C LEU A 274 6.93 3.11 4.81
N GLN A 275 6.53 3.83 3.75
CA GLN A 275 7.27 3.91 2.49
C GLN A 275 8.71 4.41 2.75
N ARG A 276 8.87 5.50 3.52
CA ARG A 276 10.21 6.02 3.88
C ARG A 276 11.01 5.00 4.69
N TYR A 277 10.37 4.25 5.57
CA TYR A 277 11.01 3.19 6.33
C TYR A 277 11.61 2.11 5.42
N ILE A 278 10.89 1.69 4.37
CA ILE A 278 11.41 0.79 3.33
C ILE A 278 12.57 1.42 2.57
N LEU A 279 12.37 2.62 2.03
CA LEU A 279 13.35 3.26 1.15
C LEU A 279 14.67 3.59 1.85
N THR A 280 14.67 3.68 3.19
CA THR A 280 15.88 3.92 3.99
C THR A 280 16.56 2.64 4.49
N SER A 281 15.98 1.47 4.23
CA SER A 281 16.53 0.19 4.68
C SER A 281 17.81 -0.18 3.93
N SER A 282 18.65 -0.97 4.58
CA SER A 282 19.84 -1.53 3.92
C SER A 282 19.49 -2.50 2.79
N GLU A 283 18.36 -3.22 2.90
CA GLU A 283 17.87 -4.11 1.84
C GLU A 283 17.58 -3.32 0.56
N TYR A 284 16.86 -2.20 0.67
CA TYR A 284 16.47 -1.42 -0.49
C TYR A 284 17.67 -0.79 -1.18
N VAL A 285 18.63 -0.27 -0.40
CA VAL A 285 19.87 0.33 -0.89
C VAL A 285 20.72 -0.68 -1.67
N ASN A 286 20.77 -1.94 -1.22
CA ASN A 286 21.60 -2.99 -1.82
C ASN A 286 20.88 -3.84 -2.89
N SER A 287 19.59 -3.59 -3.16
CA SER A 287 18.79 -4.33 -4.16
C SER A 287 19.10 -3.92 -5.60
#